data_AF-A0A432UYF6-F1
#
_entry.id   AF-A0A432UYF6-F1
#
_cell.length_a   1.000
_cell.length_b   1.000
_cell.length_c   1.000
_cell.angle_alpha   90.00
_cell.angle_beta   90.00
_cell.angle_gamma   90.00
#
_symmetry.space_group_name_H-M   'P 1'
#
loop_
_entity.id
_entity.type
_entity.pdbx_description
1 polymer ?
#
loop_
_entity_poly.entity_id
_entity_poly.type
_entity_poly.pdbx_seq_one_letter_code
_entity_poly.pdbx_strand_id
1 'polypeptide(L)'
;MALVSKPIALHSDADIKLTTENKCELCTRSKCCTYITQQLDTPRSKADFDTLLWQVSHQNISVYQDNDGWFLLIDTPCAHLEADGACGIYSIRPQICREHSNDYCEFDAPATESFKRYFKIHDELLAYCQKRFKKWG
;
A
#
# COMPACT_ATOMS: atom_id res chain seq x y z
N MET A 1 -34.90 15.18 -32.41
CA MET A 1 -33.59 14.69 -32.90
C MET A 1 -32.72 14.39 -31.70
N ALA A 2 -32.73 13.15 -31.21
CA ALA A 2 -31.81 12.73 -30.16
C ALA A 2 -30.52 12.25 -30.83
N LEU A 3 -29.42 12.96 -30.58
CA LEU A 3 -28.08 12.56 -31.00
C LEU A 3 -27.67 11.36 -30.14
N VAL A 4 -27.80 10.16 -30.70
CA VAL A 4 -27.22 8.94 -30.12
C VAL A 4 -25.70 9.07 -30.32
N SER A 5 -24.98 9.36 -29.24
CA SER A 5 -23.52 9.32 -29.24
C SER A 5 -23.08 7.87 -29.38
N LYS A 6 -22.39 7.56 -30.48
CA LYS A 6 -21.80 6.25 -30.74
C LYS A 6 -20.86 5.86 -29.58
N PRO A 7 -20.84 4.60 -29.12
CA PRO A 7 -19.78 4.13 -28.24
C PRO A 7 -18.44 4.26 -28.97
N ILE A 8 -17.46 4.89 -28.30
CA ILE A 8 -16.08 4.91 -28.73
C ILE A 8 -15.60 3.45 -28.76
N ALA A 9 -15.29 2.95 -29.95
CA ALA A 9 -14.66 1.66 -30.10
C ALA A 9 -13.27 1.74 -29.46
N LEU A 10 -13.06 0.97 -28.38
CA LEU A 10 -11.73 0.64 -27.89
C LEU A 10 -11.01 -0.09 -29.02
N HIS A 11 -10.04 0.58 -29.63
CA HIS A 11 -9.25 0.02 -30.72
C HIS A 11 -8.39 -1.13 -30.18
N SER A 12 -8.74 -2.34 -30.64
CA SER A 12 -7.90 -3.54 -30.78
C SER A 12 -6.63 -3.59 -29.94
N ASP A 13 -6.75 -4.16 -28.75
CA ASP A 13 -5.59 -4.60 -27.98
C ASP A 13 -4.90 -5.72 -28.76
N ALA A 14 -3.72 -5.43 -29.31
CA ALA A 14 -2.72 -6.48 -29.45
C ALA A 14 -2.58 -7.16 -28.07
N ASP A 15 -2.42 -8.48 -28.02
CA ASP A 15 -2.11 -9.21 -26.79
C ASP A 15 -0.78 -8.68 -26.20
N ILE A 16 -0.83 -7.56 -25.47
CA ILE A 16 0.32 -7.01 -24.76
C ILE A 16 0.57 -7.97 -23.60
N LYS A 17 1.58 -8.81 -23.76
CA LYS A 17 2.07 -9.64 -22.67
C LYS A 17 2.65 -8.72 -21.59
N LEU A 18 2.08 -8.79 -20.40
CA LEU A 18 2.59 -8.09 -19.23
C LEU A 18 3.94 -8.68 -18.83
N THR A 19 4.96 -7.83 -18.70
CA THR A 19 6.31 -8.18 -18.23
C THR A 19 6.80 -7.12 -17.23
N THR A 20 7.89 -7.38 -16.52
CA THR A 20 8.48 -6.42 -15.58
C THR A 20 8.94 -5.13 -16.27
N GLU A 21 9.30 -5.18 -17.55
CA GLU A 21 9.73 -4.01 -18.32
C GLU A 21 8.58 -3.05 -18.64
N ASN A 22 7.35 -3.56 -18.87
CA ASN A 22 6.20 -2.73 -19.27
C ASN A 22 5.14 -2.55 -18.16
N LYS A 23 5.17 -3.35 -17.08
CA LYS A 23 4.13 -3.35 -16.05
C LYS A 23 3.99 -2.01 -15.33
N CYS A 24 5.11 -1.35 -15.01
CA CYS A 24 5.05 -0.04 -14.36
C CYS A 24 4.41 1.03 -15.26
N GLU A 25 4.72 1.01 -16.57
CA GLU A 25 4.14 1.95 -17.54
C GLU A 25 2.63 1.73 -17.75
N LEU A 26 2.18 0.48 -17.61
CA LEU A 26 0.76 0.11 -17.68
C LEU A 26 0.01 0.32 -16.35
N CYS A 27 0.72 0.60 -15.25
CA CYS A 27 0.13 0.80 -13.93
C CYS A 27 -0.38 2.24 -13.74
N THR A 28 -1.50 2.57 -14.38
CA THR A 28 -2.10 3.92 -14.34
C THR A 28 -2.52 4.39 -12.94
N ARG A 29 -2.66 3.47 -11.98
CA ARG A 29 -3.00 3.80 -10.58
C ARG A 29 -1.79 4.08 -9.70
N SER A 30 -0.57 3.84 -10.18
CA SER A 30 0.69 4.13 -9.47
C SER A 30 0.70 3.69 -8.01
N LYS A 31 0.17 2.49 -7.71
CA LYS A 31 -0.12 2.03 -6.35
C LYS A 31 1.07 2.14 -5.38
N CYS A 32 2.27 1.83 -5.85
CA CYS A 32 3.49 1.92 -5.06
C CYS A 32 3.89 3.35 -4.65
N CYS A 33 3.25 4.37 -5.24
CA CYS A 33 3.44 5.79 -4.93
C CYS A 33 2.27 6.40 -4.15
N THR A 34 1.25 5.61 -3.76
CA THR A 34 0.08 6.14 -3.04
C THR A 34 0.17 5.97 -1.52
N TYR A 35 1.18 5.26 -1.02
CA TYR A 35 1.41 5.03 0.40
C TYR A 35 2.90 4.77 0.67
N ILE A 36 3.29 4.78 1.95
CA ILE A 36 4.59 4.28 2.39
C ILE A 36 4.43 3.22 3.48
N THR A 37 5.41 2.34 3.59
CA THR A 37 5.52 1.41 4.71
C THR A 37 6.82 1.61 5.46
N GLN A 38 6.75 1.46 6.77
CA GLN A 38 7.91 1.47 7.64
C GLN A 38 7.96 0.14 8.39
N GLN A 39 9.06 -0.60 8.25
CA GLN A 39 9.27 -1.78 9.08
C GLN A 39 9.46 -1.36 10.54
N LEU A 40 8.76 -2.07 11.42
CA LEU A 40 8.79 -1.87 12.86
C LEU A 40 9.53 -3.04 13.51
N ASP A 41 10.20 -2.75 14.62
CA ASP A 41 10.57 -3.81 15.54
C ASP A 41 9.33 -4.61 15.95
N THR A 42 9.47 -5.93 16.06
CA THR A 42 8.34 -6.78 16.42
C THR A 42 7.82 -6.38 17.81
N PRO A 43 6.56 -5.91 17.95
CA PRO A 43 6.00 -5.50 19.25
C PRO A 43 5.83 -6.72 20.15
N ARG A 44 6.43 -6.65 21.36
CA ARG A 44 6.44 -7.75 22.33
C ARG A 44 5.74 -7.37 23.62
N SER A 45 5.88 -6.11 24.05
CA SER A 45 5.42 -5.59 25.33
C SER A 45 4.06 -4.88 25.21
N LYS A 46 3.35 -4.70 26.32
CA LYS A 46 2.14 -3.85 26.35
C LYS A 46 2.44 -2.42 25.89
N ALA A 47 3.59 -1.86 26.29
CA ALA A 47 3.99 -0.50 25.94
C ALA A 47 4.23 -0.34 24.43
N ASP A 48 4.76 -1.38 23.78
CA ASP A 48 4.94 -1.38 22.32
C ASP A 48 3.56 -1.30 21.65
N PHE A 49 2.61 -2.13 22.09
CA PHE A 49 1.25 -2.12 21.56
C PHE A 49 0.47 -0.85 21.92
N ASP A 50 0.72 -0.24 23.07
CA ASP A 50 0.14 1.05 23.46
C ASP A 50 0.63 2.17 22.52
N THR A 51 1.91 2.14 22.15
CA THR A 51 2.46 3.04 21.12
C THR A 51 1.77 2.84 19.76
N LEU A 52 1.55 1.58 19.36
CA LEU A 52 0.84 1.28 18.11
C LEU A 52 -0.63 1.71 18.16
N LEU A 53 -1.30 1.59 19.31
CA LEU A 53 -2.67 2.10 19.50
C LEU A 53 -2.72 3.61 19.30
N TRP A 54 -1.78 4.35 19.87
CA TRP A 54 -1.65 5.80 19.63
C TRP A 54 -1.45 6.10 18.14
N GLN A 55 -0.59 5.37 17.44
CA GLN A 55 -0.34 5.58 16.00
C GLN A 55 -1.59 5.32 15.14
N VAL A 56 -2.21 4.14 15.25
CA VAL A 56 -3.40 3.76 14.46
C VAL A 56 -4.66 4.57 14.82
N SER A 57 -4.60 5.40 15.87
CA SER A 57 -5.67 6.36 16.20
C SER A 57 -5.65 7.61 15.32
N HIS A 58 -4.61 7.81 14.51
CA HIS A 58 -4.51 8.94 13.57
C HIS A 58 -5.02 8.54 12.18
N GLN A 59 -5.47 9.54 11.41
CA GLN A 59 -5.94 9.32 10.05
C GLN A 59 -4.83 8.75 9.17
N ASN A 60 -5.22 7.87 8.25
CA ASN A 60 -4.36 7.27 7.23
C ASN A 60 -3.22 6.40 7.78
N ILE A 61 -3.26 6.04 9.07
CA ILE A 61 -2.29 5.13 9.67
C ILE A 61 -2.95 3.78 9.88
N SER A 62 -2.28 2.72 9.43
CA SER A 62 -2.65 1.35 9.70
C SER A 62 -1.42 0.54 10.10
N VAL A 63 -1.61 -0.57 10.80
CA VAL A 63 -0.53 -1.49 11.17
C VAL A 63 -0.83 -2.86 10.58
N TYR A 64 0.14 -3.47 9.93
CA TYR A 64 0.00 -4.84 9.44
C TYR A 64 1.20 -5.70 9.84
N GLN A 65 1.02 -7.01 9.73
CA GLN A 65 2.09 -7.98 9.87
C GLN A 65 2.03 -8.97 8.72
N ASP A 66 3.18 -9.30 8.13
CA ASP A 66 3.31 -10.30 7.07
C ASP A 66 4.41 -11.34 7.41
N ASN A 67 5.11 -11.86 6.40
CA ASN A 67 6.24 -12.78 6.58
C ASN A 67 7.53 -12.09 7.06
N ASP A 68 7.73 -10.82 6.73
CA ASP A 68 8.96 -10.08 6.97
C ASP A 68 8.93 -9.26 8.28
N GLY A 69 7.74 -9.10 8.88
CA GLY A 69 7.63 -8.50 10.21
C GLY A 69 6.37 -7.68 10.38
N TRP A 70 6.48 -6.69 11.25
CA TRP A 70 5.44 -5.70 11.51
C TRP A 70 5.75 -4.42 10.78
N PHE A 71 4.71 -3.76 10.29
CA PHE A 71 4.85 -2.57 9.48
C PHE A 71 3.79 -1.54 9.85
N LEU A 72 4.21 -0.28 9.85
CA LEU A 72 3.30 0.84 9.74
C LEU A 72 3.00 1.05 8.25
N LEU A 73 1.74 1.26 7.91
CA LEU A 73 1.29 1.70 6.60
C LEU A 73 0.72 3.10 6.75
N ILE A 74 1.25 4.04 5.98
CA ILE A 74 0.78 5.43 5.96
C ILE A 74 0.20 5.68 4.56
N ASP A 75 -1.12 5.80 4.48
CA ASP A 75 -1.86 6.03 3.24
C ASP A 75 -1.77 7.51 2.85
N THR A 76 -0.64 7.87 2.25
CA THR A 76 -0.33 9.23 1.84
C THR A 76 0.31 9.22 0.45
N PRO A 77 -0.34 9.84 -0.56
CA PRO A 77 0.22 9.93 -1.90
C PRO A 77 1.54 10.70 -1.92
N CYS A 78 2.48 10.21 -2.71
CA CYS A 78 3.74 10.90 -2.97
C CYS A 78 3.46 12.29 -3.58
N ALA A 79 4.08 13.33 -3.01
CA ALA A 79 3.93 14.70 -3.49
C ALA A 79 4.49 14.94 -4.91
N HIS A 80 5.24 13.98 -5.45
CA HIS A 80 5.83 14.02 -6.80
C HIS A 80 5.14 13.06 -7.78
N LEU A 81 3.98 12.51 -7.41
CA LEU A 81 3.17 11.69 -8.31
C LEU A 81 2.39 12.61 -9.26
N GLU A 82 2.65 12.50 -10.55
CA GLU A 82 2.00 13.29 -11.59
C GLU A 82 0.65 12.69 -12.01
N ALA A 83 -0.17 13.48 -12.70
CA ALA A 83 -1.54 13.09 -13.08
C ALA A 83 -1.60 11.88 -14.03
N ASP A 84 -0.53 11.62 -14.78
CA ASP A 84 -0.38 10.47 -15.68
C ASP A 84 0.22 9.23 -14.98
N GLY A 85 0.53 9.32 -13.68
CA GLY A 85 1.16 8.27 -12.90
C GLY A 85 2.70 8.28 -12.95
N ALA A 86 3.32 9.23 -13.65
CA ALA A 86 4.75 9.36 -13.68
C ALA A 86 5.31 9.94 -12.35
N CYS A 87 6.59 9.67 -12.10
CA CYS A 87 7.32 10.31 -10.99
C CYS A 87 7.98 11.60 -11.49
N GLY A 88 7.55 12.75 -10.98
CA GLY A 88 8.09 14.07 -11.33
C GLY A 88 9.56 14.29 -10.95
N ILE A 89 10.12 13.42 -10.10
CA ILE A 89 11.54 13.47 -9.66
C ILE A 89 12.32 12.21 -10.02
N TYR A 90 11.94 11.49 -11.08
CA TYR A 90 12.46 10.15 -11.43
C TYR A 90 13.99 10.04 -11.36
N SER A 91 14.72 11.03 -11.88
CA SER A 91 16.19 11.04 -11.92
C SER A 91 16.85 11.18 -10.54
N ILE A 92 16.19 11.82 -9.58
CA ILE A 92 16.69 12.12 -8.23
C ILE A 92 15.92 11.38 -7.12
N ARG A 93 15.08 10.41 -7.49
CA ARG A 93 14.29 9.61 -6.53
C ARG A 93 15.16 8.99 -5.42
N PRO A 94 14.60 8.81 -4.21
CA PRO A 94 15.29 8.14 -3.09
C PRO A 94 15.74 6.72 -3.43
N GLN A 95 16.75 6.19 -2.74
CA GLN A 95 17.28 4.85 -3.00
C GLN A 95 16.21 3.75 -2.88
N ILE A 96 15.35 3.82 -1.86
CA ILE A 96 14.24 2.85 -1.70
C ILE A 96 13.33 2.78 -2.93
N CYS A 97 13.11 3.89 -3.64
CA CYS A 97 12.35 3.91 -4.88
C CYS A 97 13.14 3.35 -6.08
N ARG A 98 14.48 3.44 -6.06
CA ARG A 98 15.36 2.88 -7.09
C ARG A 98 15.48 1.36 -6.97
N GLU A 99 15.46 0.88 -5.73
CA GLU A 99 15.61 -0.53 -5.38
C GLU A 99 14.27 -1.29 -5.40
N HIS A 100 13.16 -0.59 -5.63
CA HIS A 100 11.84 -1.21 -5.75
C HIS A 100 11.81 -2.16 -6.95
N SER A 101 11.63 -3.46 -6.68
CA SER A 101 11.34 -4.47 -7.70
C SER A 101 9.85 -4.49 -8.01
N ASN A 102 9.54 -4.68 -9.28
CA ASN A 102 8.19 -4.95 -9.77
C ASN A 102 8.03 -6.40 -10.23
N ASP A 103 8.88 -7.35 -9.80
CA ASP A 103 8.72 -8.77 -10.14
C ASP A 103 7.34 -9.30 -9.67
N TYR A 104 6.91 -8.87 -8.48
CA TYR A 104 5.59 -9.10 -7.92
C TYR A 104 5.13 -7.87 -7.14
N CYS A 105 4.04 -7.22 -7.57
CA CYS A 105 3.50 -6.00 -6.94
C CYS A 105 1.96 -6.00 -6.95
N GLU A 106 1.34 -4.90 -6.50
CA GLU A 106 -0.11 -4.80 -6.34
C GLU A 106 -0.90 -4.67 -7.65
N PHE A 107 -0.20 -4.70 -8.77
CA PHE A 107 -0.78 -4.96 -10.07
C PHE A 107 -1.15 -6.45 -10.21
N ASP A 108 -0.34 -7.36 -9.66
CA ASP A 108 -0.51 -8.81 -9.76
C ASP A 108 -1.54 -9.34 -8.75
N ALA A 109 -1.45 -8.87 -7.50
CA ALA A 109 -2.41 -9.20 -6.44
C ALA A 109 -2.44 -8.12 -5.33
N PRO A 110 -3.57 -7.88 -4.65
CA PRO A 110 -3.61 -6.95 -3.52
C PRO A 110 -2.59 -7.30 -2.43
N ALA A 111 -1.86 -6.30 -1.92
CA ALA A 111 -0.91 -6.49 -0.80
C ALA A 111 -1.57 -7.15 0.42
N THR A 112 -2.86 -6.90 0.66
CA THR A 112 -3.60 -7.50 1.77
C THR A 112 -3.65 -9.02 1.77
N GLU A 113 -3.40 -9.68 0.64
CA GLU A 113 -3.34 -11.15 0.57
C GLU A 113 -2.11 -11.72 1.29
N SER A 114 -1.02 -10.95 1.43
CA SER A 114 0.17 -11.37 2.17
C SER A 114 0.08 -11.09 3.68
N PHE A 115 -0.93 -10.32 4.12
CA PHE A 115 -1.05 -9.88 5.50
C PHE A 115 -1.57 -11.01 6.41
N LYS A 116 -0.80 -11.34 7.43
CA LYS A 116 -1.21 -12.22 8.54
C LYS A 116 -2.11 -11.51 9.53
N ARG A 117 -1.89 -10.20 9.69
CA ARG A 117 -2.66 -9.30 10.57
C ARG A 117 -2.75 -7.95 9.89
N TYR A 118 -3.90 -7.29 10.01
CA TYR A 118 -4.09 -5.94 9.52
C TYR A 118 -5.06 -5.20 10.44
N PHE A 119 -4.60 -4.07 10.98
CA PHE A 119 -5.33 -3.22 11.90
C PHE A 119 -5.42 -1.83 11.29
N LYS A 120 -6.61 -1.47 10.84
CA LYS A 120 -6.89 -0.18 10.19
C LYS A 120 -7.27 0.91 11.18
N ILE A 121 -7.78 0.50 12.34
CA ILE A 121 -8.28 1.40 13.37
C ILE A 121 -7.92 0.92 14.76
N HIS A 122 -7.99 1.85 15.72
CA HIS A 122 -7.76 1.61 17.14
C HIS A 122 -8.47 0.36 17.67
N ASP A 123 -9.78 0.23 17.42
CA ASP A 123 -10.59 -0.83 18.03
C ASP A 123 -10.20 -2.23 17.56
N GLU A 124 -9.74 -2.37 16.31
CA GLU A 124 -9.24 -3.64 15.77
C GLU A 124 -7.95 -4.06 16.48
N LEU A 125 -7.01 -3.13 16.66
CA LEU A 125 -5.75 -3.40 17.36
C LEU A 125 -6.00 -3.64 18.87
N LEU A 126 -6.91 -2.87 19.48
CA LEU A 126 -7.27 -3.03 20.89
C LEU A 126 -7.86 -4.42 21.15
N ALA A 127 -8.75 -4.90 20.27
CA ALA A 127 -9.32 -6.24 20.36
C ALA A 127 -8.23 -7.33 20.27
N TYR A 128 -7.21 -7.13 19.45
CA TYR A 128 -6.05 -8.02 19.41
C TYR A 128 -5.25 -7.98 20.72
N CYS A 129 -5.00 -6.79 21.25
CA CYS A 129 -4.27 -6.59 22.50
C CYS A 129 -4.97 -7.26 23.70
N GLN A 130 -6.29 -7.09 23.82
CA GLN A 130 -7.10 -7.71 24.87
C GLN A 130 -7.11 -9.25 24.80
N LYS A 131 -7.02 -9.83 23.59
CA LYS A 131 -6.88 -11.28 23.41
C LYS A 131 -5.47 -11.79 23.70
N ARG A 132 -4.45 -10.99 23.33
CA ARG A 132 -3.04 -11.37 23.46
C ARG A 132 -2.56 -11.35 24.91
N PHE A 133 -2.96 -10.35 25.70
CA PHE A 133 -2.46 -10.14 27.05
C PHE A 133 -3.51 -10.54 28.08
N LYS A 134 -3.12 -11.33 29.10
CA LYS A 134 -4.04 -11.81 30.16
C LYS A 134 -4.78 -10.68 30.90
N LYS A 135 -4.17 -9.50 30.99
CA LYS A 135 -4.76 -8.26 31.50
C LYS A 135 -4.35 -7.15 30.56
N TRP A 136 -5.29 -6.37 30.05
CA TRP A 136 -5.06 -5.17 29.25
C TRP A 136 -5.60 -3.95 30.00
N GLY A 137 -4.83 -2.86 30.06
CA GLY A 137 -4.84 -1.95 31.22
C GLY A 137 -3.87 -2.48 32.26
#